data_AF-A0A1I4Q5W5-F1
#
_entry.id   AF-A0A1I4Q5W5-F1
#
_cell.length_a   1.000
_cell.length_b   1.000
_cell.length_c   1.000
_cell.angle_alpha   90.00
_cell.angle_beta   90.00
_cell.angle_gamma   90.00
#
_symmetry.space_group_name_H-M   'P 1'
#
loop_
_entity.id
_entity.type
_entity.pdbx_description
1 polymer ?
#
loop_
_entity_poly.entity_id
_entity_poly.type
_entity_poly.pdbx_seq_one_letter_code
_entity_poly.pdbx_strand_id
1 'polypeptide(L)'
;MGVNTNVGKLIDTHIKQLEERRDFIYTIEAPEGHRAEGNKINALDELEYLREIEEIYSSVEENGGVKEGEVYNLYAGYLEKVKSYIPIIGAEVERVEAENNADLENIEILLKKLKQKREKLPS
;
A
#
# COMPACT_ATOMS: atom_id res chain seq x y z
N MET A 1 33.87 15.54 15.36
CA MET A 1 33.02 14.94 14.31
C MET A 1 32.09 13.82 14.80
N GLY A 2 31.97 13.50 16.10
CA GLY A 2 31.24 12.29 16.56
C GLY A 2 29.76 12.42 16.95
N VAL A 3 29.16 13.63 16.96
CA VAL A 3 27.78 13.82 17.48
C VAL A 3 26.72 13.65 16.39
N ASN A 4 26.97 14.12 15.16
CA ASN A 4 26.00 14.05 14.06
C ASN A 4 25.70 12.61 13.59
N THR A 5 26.70 11.73 13.58
CA THR A 5 26.54 10.34 13.13
C THR A 5 25.62 9.53 14.05
N ASN A 6 25.57 9.85 15.34
CA ASN A 6 24.71 9.16 16.31
C ASN A 6 23.26 9.64 16.23
N VAL A 7 23.04 10.94 15.98
CA VAL A 7 21.69 11.51 15.81
C VAL A 7 21.06 11.05 14.50
N GLY A 8 21.82 11.00 13.40
CA GLY A 8 21.33 10.49 12.12
C GLY A 8 20.84 9.04 12.22
N LYS A 9 21.65 8.16 12.82
CA LYS A 9 21.28 6.74 13.05
C LYS A 9 20.04 6.57 13.93
N LEU A 10 19.90 7.41 14.97
CA LEU A 10 18.72 7.38 15.84
C LEU A 10 17.45 7.77 15.08
N ILE A 11 17.52 8.82 14.25
CA ILE A 11 16.41 9.26 13.41
C ILE A 11 16.03 8.16 12.41
N ASP A 12 17.01 7.56 11.73
CA ASP A 12 16.78 6.47 10.78
C ASP A 12 16.10 5.26 11.46
N THR A 13 16.51 4.95 12.71
CA THR A 13 15.90 3.89 13.51
C THR A 13 14.44 4.19 13.84
N HIS A 14 14.14 5.41 14.29
CA HIS A 14 12.76 5.79 14.63
C HIS A 14 11.85 5.87 13.39
N ILE A 15 12.37 6.34 12.25
CA ILE A 15 11.63 6.31 10.98
C ILE A 15 11.24 4.88 10.65
N LYS A 16 12.21 3.95 10.67
CA LYS A 16 11.97 2.54 10.38
C LYS A 16 10.93 1.93 11.34
N GLN A 17 11.03 2.19 12.65
CA GLN A 17 10.07 1.68 13.63
C GLN A 17 8.64 2.19 13.41
N LEU A 18 8.50 3.46 13.02
CA LEU A 18 7.20 4.05 12.73
C LEU A 18 6.61 3.50 11.42
N GLU A 19 7.44 3.29 10.40
CA GLU A 19 7.04 2.64 9.14
C GLU A 19 6.60 1.20 9.38
N GLU A 20 7.40 0.39 10.10
CA GLU A 20 7.03 -0.98 10.47
C GLU A 20 5.74 -1.04 11.30
N ARG A 21 5.54 -0.07 12.20
CA ARG A 21 4.29 0.02 12.98
C ARG A 21 3.10 0.36 12.10
N ARG A 22 3.26 1.26 11.13
CA ARG A 22 2.22 1.60 10.16
C ARG A 22 1.85 0.38 9.33
N ASP A 23 2.84 -0.32 8.79
CA ASP A 23 2.63 -1.51 7.96
C ASP A 23 1.94 -2.63 8.77
N PHE A 24 2.31 -2.77 10.05
CA PHE A 24 1.61 -3.68 10.96
C PHE A 24 0.13 -3.32 11.15
N ILE A 25 -0.22 -2.03 11.29
CA ILE A 25 -1.62 -1.58 11.43
C ILE A 25 -2.44 -1.99 10.19
N TYR A 26 -1.87 -1.83 8.99
CA TYR A 26 -2.53 -2.22 7.73
C TYR A 26 -2.46 -3.72 7.44
N THR A 27 -1.75 -4.52 8.24
CA THR A 27 -1.70 -5.96 8.07
C THR A 27 -2.96 -6.63 8.62
N ILE A 28 -3.82 -7.12 7.72
CA ILE A 28 -5.09 -7.79 8.03
C ILE A 28 -5.05 -9.25 7.61
N GLU A 29 -6.07 -10.03 8.04
CA GLU A 29 -6.32 -11.33 7.42
C GLU A 29 -6.83 -11.14 5.99
N ALA A 30 -6.34 -11.94 5.06
CA ALA A 30 -6.74 -11.89 3.66
C ALA A 30 -8.25 -12.22 3.53
N PRO A 31 -9.04 -11.38 2.84
CA PRO A 31 -10.46 -11.66 2.64
C PRO A 31 -10.70 -13.01 1.96
N GLU A 32 -11.85 -13.63 2.22
CA GLU A 32 -12.21 -14.89 1.56
C GLU A 32 -12.18 -14.74 0.03
N GLY A 33 -11.51 -15.69 -0.63
CA GLY A 33 -11.32 -15.66 -2.08
C GLY A 33 -10.13 -14.81 -2.53
N HIS A 34 -9.39 -14.14 -1.66
CA HIS A 34 -8.16 -13.43 -2.02
C HIS A 34 -7.01 -14.41 -2.28
N ARG A 35 -6.23 -14.14 -3.34
CA ARG A 35 -5.20 -15.04 -3.89
C ARG A 35 -3.88 -15.15 -3.11
N ALA A 36 -3.75 -14.49 -1.96
CA ALA A 36 -2.46 -14.39 -1.28
C ALA A 36 -2.01 -15.75 -0.74
N GLU A 37 -0.79 -16.19 -1.08
CA GLU A 37 -0.11 -17.30 -0.40
C GLU A 37 0.26 -16.85 1.02
N GLY A 38 -0.71 -16.98 1.92
CA GLY A 38 -0.60 -16.52 3.29
C GLY A 38 -1.92 -15.93 3.76
N ASN A 39 -2.26 -16.18 5.03
CA ASN A 39 -3.53 -15.70 5.57
C ASN A 39 -3.53 -14.18 5.81
N LYS A 40 -2.43 -13.46 5.56
CA LYS A 40 -2.30 -12.04 5.87
C LYS A 40 -1.75 -11.22 4.72
N ILE A 41 -2.27 -10.01 4.58
CA ILE A 41 -1.87 -9.03 3.57
C ILE A 41 -1.76 -7.65 4.23
N ASN A 42 -0.93 -6.77 3.67
CA ASN A 42 -1.04 -5.34 3.93
C ASN A 42 -2.16 -4.79 3.03
N ALA A 43 -3.26 -4.35 3.62
CA ALA A 43 -4.44 -3.90 2.88
C ALA A 43 -4.16 -2.65 2.02
N LEU A 44 -3.28 -1.76 2.48
CA LEU A 44 -2.94 -0.55 1.75
C LEU A 44 -2.09 -0.88 0.51
N ASP A 45 -1.05 -1.68 0.70
CA ASP A 45 -0.16 -2.10 -0.39
C ASP A 45 -0.93 -2.96 -1.42
N GLU A 46 -1.81 -3.84 -0.95
CA GLU A 46 -2.64 -4.66 -1.83
C GLU A 46 -3.63 -3.80 -2.63
N LEU A 47 -4.23 -2.77 -2.02
CA LEU A 47 -5.12 -1.86 -2.73
C LEU A 47 -4.39 -1.08 -3.83
N GLU A 48 -3.17 -0.62 -3.55
CA GLU A 48 -2.31 0.03 -4.54
C GLU A 48 -1.99 -0.92 -5.69
N TYR A 49 -1.54 -2.13 -5.38
CA TYR A 49 -1.27 -3.16 -6.38
C TYR A 49 -2.49 -3.49 -7.26
N LEU A 50 -3.67 -3.66 -6.66
CA LEU A 50 -4.91 -3.94 -7.40
C LEU A 50 -5.25 -2.79 -8.37
N ARG A 51 -5.04 -1.53 -7.96
CA ARG A 51 -5.29 -0.36 -8.82
C ARG A 51 -4.29 -0.27 -9.97
N GLU A 52 -3.02 -0.56 -9.73
CA GLU A 52 -2.00 -0.62 -10.80
C GLU A 52 -2.36 -1.70 -11.83
N ILE A 53 -2.77 -2.89 -11.36
CA ILE A 53 -3.19 -3.98 -12.24
C ILE A 53 -4.49 -3.63 -12.99
N GLU A 54 -5.44 -2.96 -12.34
CA GLU A 54 -6.65 -2.45 -13.00
C GLU A 54 -6.31 -1.51 -14.15
N GLU A 55 -5.38 -0.57 -13.96
CA GLU A 55 -4.94 0.38 -14.99
C GLU A 55 -4.33 -0.35 -16.19
N ILE A 56 -3.44 -1.32 -15.92
CA ILE A 56 -2.80 -2.15 -16.95
C ILE A 56 -3.87 -2.93 -17.75
N TYR A 57 -4.80 -3.60 -17.07
CA TYR A 57 -5.80 -4.41 -17.77
C TYR A 57 -6.88 -3.57 -18.45
N SER A 58 -7.24 -2.41 -17.91
CA SER A 58 -8.18 -1.48 -18.55
C SER A 58 -7.66 -0.97 -19.91
N SER A 59 -6.34 -0.99 -20.12
CA SER A 59 -5.73 -0.68 -21.42
C SER A 59 -6.22 -1.57 -22.56
N VAL A 60 -6.71 -2.79 -22.28
CA VAL A 60 -7.31 -3.67 -23.31
C VAL A 60 -8.72 -3.24 -23.72
N GLU A 61 -9.41 -2.43 -22.91
CA GLU A 61 -10.76 -1.93 -23.18
C GLU A 61 -10.78 -0.51 -23.78
N GLU A 62 -9.84 0.34 -23.36
CA GLU A 62 -9.86 1.79 -23.59
C GLU A 62 -9.17 2.23 -24.89
N ASN A 63 -8.14 1.53 -25.36
CA ASN A 63 -7.27 1.99 -26.44
C ASN A 63 -7.83 1.76 -27.87
N GLY A 64 -9.15 1.78 -28.06
CA GLY A 64 -9.77 1.61 -29.38
C GLY A 64 -9.43 0.28 -30.07
N GLY A 65 -8.99 -0.71 -29.29
CA GLY A 65 -8.56 -2.02 -29.77
C GLY A 65 -9.71 -2.93 -30.18
N VAL A 66 -9.35 -4.05 -30.79
CA VAL A 66 -10.28 -5.13 -31.17
C VAL A 66 -10.75 -5.84 -29.89
N LYS A 67 -12.02 -5.65 -29.51
CA LYS A 67 -12.65 -6.20 -28.31
C LYS A 67 -13.13 -7.65 -28.49
N GLU A 68 -12.26 -8.48 -29.07
CA GLU A 68 -12.51 -9.89 -29.34
C GLU A 68 -11.18 -10.65 -29.43
N GLY A 69 -11.26 -11.98 -29.39
CA GLY A 69 -10.09 -12.86 -29.39
C GLY A 69 -9.68 -13.33 -27.99
N GLU A 70 -8.86 -14.38 -27.95
CA GLU A 70 -8.54 -15.11 -26.72
C GLU A 70 -7.83 -14.24 -25.68
N VAL A 71 -6.91 -13.36 -26.12
CA VAL A 71 -6.17 -12.46 -25.25
C VAL A 71 -7.11 -11.42 -24.62
N TYR A 72 -7.96 -10.77 -25.43
CA TYR A 72 -8.94 -9.81 -24.92
C TYR A 72 -9.84 -10.47 -23.87
N ASN A 73 -10.44 -11.61 -24.20
CA ASN A 73 -11.36 -12.32 -23.29
C ASN A 73 -10.67 -12.72 -21.97
N LEU A 74 -9.41 -13.16 -22.02
CA LEU A 74 -8.67 -13.55 -20.84
C LEU A 74 -8.40 -12.35 -19.91
N TYR A 75 -7.87 -11.26 -20.46
CA TYR A 75 -7.51 -10.09 -19.67
C TYR A 75 -8.71 -9.26 -19.23
N ALA A 76 -9.80 -9.21 -20.01
CA ALA A 76 -11.08 -8.66 -19.58
C ALA A 76 -11.63 -9.44 -18.37
N GLY A 77 -11.55 -10.78 -18.39
CA GLY A 77 -11.94 -11.60 -17.23
C GLY A 77 -11.05 -11.39 -16.00
N TYR A 78 -9.76 -11.06 -16.17
CA TYR A 78 -8.90 -10.65 -15.06
C TYR A 78 -9.25 -9.25 -14.54
N LEU A 79 -9.56 -8.31 -15.43
CA LEU A 79 -10.01 -6.96 -15.07
C LEU A 79 -11.28 -7.01 -14.23
N GLU A 80 -12.29 -7.79 -14.63
CA GLU A 80 -13.53 -7.96 -13.88
C GLU A 80 -13.27 -8.45 -12.45
N LYS A 81 -12.36 -9.43 -12.29
CA LYS A 81 -11.97 -9.94 -10.98
C LYS A 81 -11.30 -8.85 -10.15
N VAL A 82 -10.31 -8.15 -10.71
CA VAL A 82 -9.61 -7.07 -10.00
C VAL A 82 -10.58 -5.98 -9.55
N LYS A 83 -11.47 -5.52 -10.44
CA LYS A 83 -12.54 -4.56 -10.13
C LYS A 83 -13.46 -5.04 -9.01
N SER A 84 -13.70 -6.34 -8.88
CA SER A 84 -14.49 -6.90 -7.78
C SER A 84 -13.74 -6.92 -6.43
N TYR A 85 -12.41 -7.02 -6.42
CA TYR A 85 -11.60 -7.03 -5.19
C TYR A 85 -11.28 -5.65 -4.64
N ILE A 86 -11.07 -4.65 -5.50
CA ILE A 86 -10.79 -3.26 -5.10
C ILE A 86 -11.76 -2.74 -4.02
N PRO A 87 -13.10 -2.85 -4.15
CA PRO A 87 -14.01 -2.36 -3.11
C PRO A 87 -13.94 -3.17 -1.81
N ILE A 88 -13.58 -4.45 -1.87
CA ILE A 88 -13.43 -5.31 -0.68
C ILE A 88 -12.22 -4.85 0.13
N ILE A 89 -11.06 -4.73 -0.51
CA ILE A 89 -9.85 -4.27 0.16
C ILE A 89 -9.98 -2.79 0.56
N GLY A 90 -10.61 -1.96 -0.27
CA GLY A 90 -10.91 -0.57 0.06
C GLY A 90 -11.71 -0.42 1.35
N ALA A 91 -12.75 -1.23 1.54
CA ALA A 91 -13.53 -1.24 2.77
C ALA A 91 -12.71 -1.68 4.00
N GLU A 92 -11.79 -2.63 3.84
CA GLU A 92 -10.88 -3.02 4.92
C GLU A 92 -9.87 -1.93 5.27
N VAL A 93 -9.36 -1.19 4.29
CA VAL A 93 -8.50 -0.02 4.52
C VAL A 93 -9.26 1.04 5.32
N GLU A 94 -10.47 1.41 4.89
CA GLU A 94 -11.32 2.39 5.60
C GLU A 94 -11.61 1.94 7.04
N ARG A 95 -11.88 0.64 7.25
CA ARG A 95 -12.10 0.05 8.57
C ARG A 95 -10.86 0.17 9.46
N VAL A 96 -9.68 -0.22 8.95
CA VAL A 96 -8.41 -0.14 9.67
C VAL A 96 -8.09 1.30 10.05
N GLU A 97 -8.28 2.25 9.12
CA GLU A 97 -8.07 3.67 9.37
C GLU A 97 -9.01 4.20 10.46
N ALA A 98 -10.30 3.86 10.40
CA ALA A 98 -11.26 4.28 11.42
C ALA A 98 -10.92 3.72 12.81
N GLU A 99 -10.48 2.46 12.89
CA GLU A 99 -10.11 1.80 14.16
C GLU A 99 -8.79 2.32 14.75
N ASN A 100 -7.87 2.81 13.91
CA ASN A 100 -6.51 3.19 14.29
C ASN A 100 -6.18 4.67 14.02
N ASN A 101 -7.18 5.51 13.77
CA ASN A 101 -7.01 6.89 13.29
C ASN A 101 -6.01 7.71 14.14
N ALA A 102 -6.13 7.65 15.47
CA ALA A 102 -5.23 8.39 16.35
C ALA A 102 -3.77 7.91 16.27
N ASP A 103 -3.54 6.61 16.14
CA ASP A 103 -2.18 6.07 16.00
C ASP A 103 -1.58 6.44 14.64
N LEU A 104 -2.37 6.31 13.57
CA LEU A 104 -1.96 6.68 12.21
C LEU A 104 -1.63 8.17 12.11
N GLU A 105 -2.47 9.05 12.65
CA GLU A 105 -2.22 10.50 12.67
C GLU A 105 -0.93 10.85 13.43
N ASN A 106 -0.71 10.22 14.59
CA ASN A 106 0.51 10.42 15.36
C ASN A 106 1.76 9.91 14.62
N ILE A 107 1.68 8.75 13.98
CA ILE A 107 2.75 8.17 13.16
C ILE A 107 3.11 9.14 12.02
N GLU A 108 2.12 9.67 11.30
CA GLU A 108 2.34 10.60 10.18
C GLU A 108 3.01 11.91 10.63
N ILE A 109 2.54 12.50 11.74
CA ILE A 109 3.12 13.72 12.30
C ILE A 109 4.60 13.50 12.65
N LEU A 110 4.93 12.38 13.29
CA LEU A 110 6.29 12.04 13.69
C LEU A 110 7.18 11.74 12.48
N LEU A 111 6.71 10.90 11.55
CA LEU A 111 7.44 10.58 10.31
C LEU A 111 7.78 11.83 9.52
N LYS A 112 6.82 12.74 9.33
CA LYS A 112 7.03 14.01 8.63
C LYS A 112 8.15 14.82 9.28
N LYS A 113 8.13 14.98 10.61
CA LYS A 113 9.15 15.75 11.34
C LYS A 113 10.52 15.08 11.30
N LEU A 114 10.57 13.75 11.45
CA LEU A 114 11.81 12.97 11.43
C LEU A 114 12.46 12.99 10.03
N LYS A 115 11.69 12.78 8.96
CA LYS A 115 12.18 12.84 7.57
C LYS A 115 12.72 14.23 7.21
N GLN A 116 11.98 15.30 7.55
CA GLN A 116 12.46 16.69 7.37
C GLN A 116 13.75 16.99 8.15
N LYS A 117 13.92 16.39 9.34
CA LYS A 117 15.14 16.54 10.12
C LYS A 117 16.29 15.77 9.50
N ARG A 118 16.02 14.57 8.95
CA ARG A 118 17.02 13.70 8.31
C ARG A 118 17.66 14.35 7.10
N GLU A 119 16.86 14.99 6.24
CA GLU A 119 17.34 15.72 5.04
C GLU A 119 18.30 16.87 5.37
N LYS A 120 18.22 17.43 6.58
CA LYS A 120 19.07 18.55 7.03
C LYS A 120 20.37 18.07 7.68
N LEU A 121 20.56 16.77 7.88
CA LEU A 121 21.77 16.21 8.46
C LEU A 121 22.74 15.78 7.35
N PRO A 122 24.04 16.06 7.50
CA PRO A 122 25.04 15.59 6.55
C PRO A 122 25.12 14.05 6.55
N SER A 123 25.29 13.48 5.36
CA SER A 123 25.48 12.05 5.11
C SER A 123 26.71 11.48 5.80
#